data_AF-A0A960KRR4-F1
#
_entry.id   AF-A0A960KRR4-F1
#
_cell.length_a   1.000
_cell.length_b   1.000
_cell.length_c   1.000
_cell.angle_alpha   90.00
_cell.angle_beta   90.00
_cell.angle_gamma   90.00
#
_symmetry.space_group_name_H-M   'P 1'
#
loop_
_entity.id
_entity.type
_entity.pdbx_description
1 polymer ?
#
loop_
_entity_poly.entity_id
_entity_poly.type
_entity_poly.pdbx_seq_one_letter_code
_entity_poly.pdbx_strand_id
1 'polypeptide(L)'
;MSTPEEERIRREIRRELEEDERRRALLENEKQQQQQRLDEQRLRQQILAEEKKRLYENSRDHIEYVNENGDREWLTRKQILSREGYFDYEEHVEDIPGGRLRVIWSWSLGVVLLGLLVWLGWSYVQPDYYLLDVVCNVQGAEIWVDGQNSGSTTDARLELPAGEHFLEVRQEGYVSRSGLLHLELTRGPRQILSFELEPLPNVGADTP
;
A
#
# COMPACT_ATOMS: atom_id res chain seq x y z
N MET A 1 39.26 -3.98 59.01
CA MET A 1 40.25 -3.05 58.40
C MET A 1 40.43 -3.50 56.97
N SER A 2 40.12 -2.65 55.99
CA SER A 2 40.38 -2.95 54.58
C SER A 2 41.88 -3.09 54.36
N THR A 3 42.29 -3.97 53.44
CA THR A 3 43.71 -4.19 53.16
C THR A 3 44.28 -2.99 52.38
N PRO A 4 45.59 -2.69 52.49
CA PRO A 4 46.21 -1.62 51.70
C PRO A 4 46.02 -1.77 50.19
N GLU A 5 45.86 -2.99 49.69
CA GLU A 5 45.57 -3.28 48.28
C GLU A 5 44.15 -2.91 47.88
N GLU A 6 43.14 -3.25 48.70
CA GLU A 6 41.75 -2.86 48.45
C GLU A 6 41.57 -1.34 48.39
N GLU A 7 42.27 -0.60 49.25
CA GLU A 7 42.23 0.87 49.25
C GLU A 7 42.92 1.49 48.03
N ARG A 8 43.91 0.81 47.43
CA ARG A 8 44.50 1.25 46.16
C ARG A 8 43.51 1.09 45.01
N ILE A 9 42.89 -0.08 44.89
CA ILE A 9 41.91 -0.39 43.83
C ILE A 9 40.69 0.54 43.93
N ARG A 10 40.15 0.77 45.13
CA ARG A 10 39.00 1.67 45.32
C ARG A 10 39.32 3.12 44.90
N ARG A 11 40.55 3.59 45.14
CA ARG A 11 41.01 4.92 44.72
C ARG A 11 41.16 5.01 43.21
N GLU A 12 41.65 3.95 42.57
CA GLU A 12 41.78 3.87 41.11
C GLU A 12 40.40 3.90 40.44
N ILE A 13 39.47 3.03 40.86
CA ILE A 13 38.09 3.01 40.35
C ILE A 13 37.40 4.37 40.52
N ARG A 14 37.58 5.02 41.67
CA ARG A 14 37.01 6.36 41.90
C ARG A 14 37.53 7.38 40.89
N ARG A 15 38.84 7.37 40.60
CA ARG A 15 39.44 8.27 39.62
C ARG A 15 38.90 8.02 38.21
N GLU A 16 38.81 6.74 37.81
CA GLU A 16 38.25 6.39 36.49
C GLU A 16 36.80 6.85 36.34
N LEU A 17 35.96 6.65 37.37
CA LEU A 17 34.58 7.12 37.37
C LEU A 17 34.50 8.65 37.28
N GLU A 18 35.32 9.37 38.04
CA GLU A 18 35.39 10.84 37.98
C GLU A 18 35.84 11.33 36.60
N GLU A 19 36.78 10.64 35.95
CA GLU A 19 37.24 10.96 34.60
C GLU A 19 36.17 10.67 33.53
N ASP A 20 35.45 9.56 33.65
CA ASP A 20 34.35 9.22 32.73
C ASP A 20 33.19 10.22 32.88
N GLU A 21 32.82 10.60 34.10
CA GLU A 21 31.82 11.64 34.37
C GLU A 21 32.21 12.98 33.75
N ARG A 22 33.48 13.41 33.93
CA ARG A 22 34.00 14.63 33.29
C ARG A 22 33.94 14.55 31.77
N ARG A 23 34.32 13.41 31.19
CA ARG A 23 34.26 13.19 29.73
C ARG A 23 32.83 13.29 29.21
N ARG A 24 31.87 12.67 29.90
CA ARG A 24 30.44 12.76 29.54
C ARG A 24 29.93 14.18 29.63
N ALA A 25 30.26 14.91 30.70
CA ALA A 25 29.86 16.31 30.86
C ALA A 25 30.44 17.22 29.77
N LEU A 26 31.70 17.00 29.35
CA LEU A 26 32.31 17.72 28.23
C LEU A 26 31.58 17.43 26.92
N LEU A 27 31.33 16.15 26.60
CA LEU A 27 30.61 15.76 25.39
C LEU A 27 29.18 16.33 25.36
N GLU A 28 28.50 16.36 26.51
CA GLU A 28 27.18 16.95 26.63
C GLU A 28 27.21 18.46 26.39
N ASN A 29 28.16 19.17 27.01
CA ASN A 29 28.35 20.60 26.77
C ASN A 29 28.69 20.90 25.31
N GLU A 30 29.56 20.12 24.66
CA GLU A 30 29.89 20.26 23.24
C GLU A 30 28.66 20.05 22.36
N LYS A 31 27.87 19.00 22.63
CA LYS A 31 26.60 18.75 21.92
C LYS A 31 25.61 19.89 22.11
N GLN A 32 25.46 20.40 23.33
CA GLN A 32 24.59 21.55 23.61
C GLN A 32 25.06 22.79 22.84
N GLN A 33 26.36 23.08 22.83
CA GLN A 33 26.93 24.20 22.07
C GLN A 33 26.78 24.03 20.55
N GLN A 34 26.92 22.81 20.03
CA GLN A 34 26.65 22.51 18.62
C GLN A 34 25.18 22.76 18.29
N GLN A 35 24.28 22.26 19.13
CA GLN A 35 22.84 22.45 18.95
C GLN A 35 22.47 23.94 18.98
N GLN A 36 22.97 24.69 19.96
CA GLN A 36 22.76 26.13 20.05
C GLN A 36 23.26 26.87 18.80
N ARG A 37 24.43 26.50 18.26
CA ARG A 37 24.95 27.09 17.02
C ARG A 37 24.05 26.79 15.82
N LEU A 38 23.56 25.56 15.68
CA LEU A 38 22.65 25.18 14.61
C LEU A 38 21.30 25.91 14.73
N ASP A 39 20.78 26.03 15.95
CA ASP A 39 19.53 26.74 16.22
C ASP A 39 19.68 28.24 15.95
N GLU A 40 20.82 28.85 16.33
CA GLU A 40 21.14 30.23 16.00
C GLU A 40 21.24 30.44 14.48
N GLN A 41 21.91 29.54 13.74
CA GLN A 41 22.00 29.62 12.29
C GLN A 41 20.63 29.53 11.62
N ARG A 42 19.78 28.60 12.05
CA ARG A 42 18.41 28.46 11.55
C ARG A 42 17.58 29.70 11.83
N LEU A 43 17.64 30.22 13.06
CA LEU A 43 16.92 31.43 13.44
C LEU A 43 17.37 32.63 12.60
N ARG A 44 18.69 32.80 12.40
CA ARG A 44 19.23 33.86 11.53
C ARG A 44 18.73 33.73 10.09
N GLN A 45 18.71 32.52 9.54
CA GLN A 45 18.19 32.30 8.18
C GLN A 45 16.69 32.63 8.08
N GLN A 46 15.89 32.23 9.07
CA GLN A 46 14.46 32.55 9.12
C GLN A 46 14.22 34.06 9.18
N ILE A 47 14.90 34.76 10.09
CA ILE A 47 14.80 36.21 10.22
C ILE A 47 15.24 36.89 8.91
N LEU A 48 16.35 36.44 8.31
CA LEU A 48 16.83 36.99 7.04
C LEU A 48 15.78 36.82 5.93
N ALA A 49 15.13 35.66 5.84
CA ALA A 49 14.09 35.41 4.85
C ALA A 49 12.85 36.28 5.09
N GLU A 50 12.42 36.42 6.34
CA GLU A 50 11.28 37.27 6.72
C GLU A 50 11.56 38.75 6.40
N GLU A 51 12.73 39.26 6.78
CA GLU A 51 13.13 40.64 6.49
C GLU A 51 13.32 40.89 4.99
N LYS A 52 13.90 39.95 4.24
CA LYS A 52 13.95 40.02 2.77
C LYS A 52 12.55 40.10 2.17
N LYS A 53 11.63 39.25 2.62
CA LYS A 53 10.24 39.28 2.15
C LYS A 53 9.64 40.66 2.42
N ARG A 54 9.70 41.17 3.66
CA ARG A 54 9.16 42.50 4.00
C ARG A 54 9.75 43.62 3.14
N LEU A 55 11.06 43.57 2.86
CA LEU A 55 11.75 44.59 2.08
C LEU A 55 11.37 44.56 0.59
N TYR A 56 11.28 43.36 0.00
CA TYR A 56 11.08 43.20 -1.44
C TYR A 56 9.61 43.01 -1.85
N GLU A 57 8.72 42.59 -0.96
CA GLU A 57 7.28 42.38 -1.22
C GLU A 57 6.58 43.67 -1.67
N ASN A 58 7.04 44.84 -1.20
CA ASN A 58 6.53 46.14 -1.64
C ASN A 58 7.39 46.83 -2.72
N SER A 59 8.50 46.20 -3.13
CA SER A 59 9.35 46.70 -4.20
C SER A 59 8.78 46.28 -5.56
N ARG A 60 8.40 47.23 -6.41
CA ARG A 60 7.87 46.97 -7.75
C ARG A 60 8.83 46.23 -8.71
N ASP A 61 10.13 46.27 -8.45
CA ASP A 61 11.14 45.76 -9.38
C ASP A 61 11.67 44.36 -9.06
N HIS A 62 11.31 43.79 -7.90
CA HIS A 62 11.80 42.49 -7.43
C HIS A 62 10.69 41.44 -7.53
N ILE A 63 11.02 40.27 -8.06
CA ILE A 63 10.12 39.12 -8.10
C ILE A 63 10.75 37.94 -7.36
N GLU A 64 9.91 37.09 -6.77
CA GLU A 64 10.34 35.85 -6.14
C GLU A 64 10.68 34.84 -7.25
N TYR A 65 11.94 34.43 -7.31
CA TYR A 65 12.46 33.46 -8.27
C TYR A 65 12.90 32.20 -7.54
N VAL A 66 12.49 31.04 -8.04
CA VAL A 66 12.95 29.74 -7.53
C VAL A 66 14.06 29.26 -8.44
N ASN A 67 15.26 29.06 -7.90
CA ASN A 67 16.39 28.54 -8.67
C ASN A 67 16.22 27.04 -8.96
N GLU A 68 17.08 26.46 -9.80
CA GLU A 68 17.04 25.03 -10.17
C GLU A 68 17.17 24.09 -8.95
N ASN A 69 17.75 24.58 -7.86
CA ASN A 69 17.93 23.83 -6.62
C ASN A 69 16.70 23.93 -5.69
N GLY A 70 15.67 24.70 -6.07
CA GLY A 70 14.47 24.91 -5.28
C GLY A 70 14.56 26.02 -4.24
N ASP A 71 15.66 26.78 -4.19
CA ASP A 71 15.80 27.91 -3.27
C ASP A 71 15.10 29.17 -3.80
N ARG A 72 14.46 29.91 -2.91
CA ARG A 72 13.75 31.17 -3.23
C ARG A 72 14.69 32.37 -3.09
N GLU A 73 14.88 33.09 -4.19
CA GLU A 73 15.68 34.31 -4.28
C GLU A 73 14.81 35.49 -4.74
N TRP A 74 14.98 36.66 -4.14
CA TRP A 74 14.38 37.90 -4.62
C TRP A 74 15.35 38.56 -5.59
N LEU A 75 14.97 38.62 -6.87
CA LEU A 75 15.81 39.17 -7.94
C LEU A 75 15.01 40.18 -8.76
N THR A 76 15.71 41.15 -9.33
CA THR A 76 15.07 42.06 -10.27
C THR A 76 14.82 41.38 -11.62
N ARG A 77 13.80 41.83 -12.35
CA ARG A 77 13.52 41.32 -13.71
C ARG A 77 14.75 41.37 -14.62
N LYS A 78 15.58 42.43 -14.51
CA LYS A 78 16.84 42.55 -15.28
C LYS A 78 17.89 41.51 -14.88
N GLN A 79 18.01 41.20 -13.59
CA GLN A 79 18.94 40.18 -13.09
C GLN A 79 18.52 38.77 -13.53
N ILE A 80 17.21 38.49 -13.53
CA ILE A 80 16.64 37.23 -14.00
C ILE A 80 16.90 37.03 -15.49
N LEU A 81 16.64 38.06 -16.31
CA LEU A 81 16.88 38.01 -17.76
C LEU A 81 18.37 37.87 -18.14
N SER A 82 19.29 38.22 -17.24
CA SER A 82 20.74 38.11 -17.48
C SER A 82 21.35 36.77 -17.06
N ARG A 83 20.57 35.89 -16.40
CA ARG A 83 21.05 34.58 -15.93
C ARG A 83 20.88 33.55 -17.07
N GLU A 84 21.95 32.83 -17.41
CA GLU A 84 21.88 31.72 -18.37
C GLU A 84 20.89 30.66 -17.88
N GLY A 85 19.97 30.21 -18.73
CA GLY A 85 18.95 29.20 -18.39
C GLY A 85 17.56 29.73 -18.04
N TYR A 86 17.28 31.04 -18.20
CA TYR A 86 15.93 31.58 -18.01
C TYR A 86 14.94 31.06 -19.06
N PHE A 87 14.01 30.20 -18.64
CA PHE A 87 12.80 29.85 -19.41
C PHE A 87 11.66 30.73 -18.91
N ASP A 88 11.03 31.49 -19.82
CA ASP A 88 9.85 32.31 -19.53
C ASP A 88 8.62 31.41 -19.46
N TYR A 89 8.22 31.01 -18.26
CA TYR A 89 6.97 30.28 -18.03
C TYR A 89 5.86 31.29 -17.73
N GLU A 90 5.01 31.57 -18.73
CA GLU A 90 3.70 32.18 -18.50
C GLU A 90 2.81 31.17 -17.76
N GLU A 91 2.71 31.30 -16.45
CA GLU A 91 1.95 30.39 -15.59
C GLU A 91 0.48 30.84 -15.49
N HIS A 92 -0.44 30.04 -16.03
CA HIS A 92 -1.85 30.06 -15.62
C HIS A 92 -1.93 29.54 -14.18
N VAL A 93 -2.16 30.45 -13.24
CA VAL A 93 -2.35 30.12 -11.82
C VAL A 93 -3.77 29.60 -11.64
N GLU A 94 -3.94 28.28 -11.63
CA GLU A 94 -5.11 27.65 -11.00
C GLU A 94 -4.90 27.66 -9.49
N ASP A 95 -5.79 28.33 -8.77
CA ASP A 95 -5.77 28.45 -7.31
C ASP A 95 -5.80 27.08 -6.63
N ILE A 96 -4.63 26.58 -6.19
CA ILE A 96 -4.57 25.47 -5.24
C ILE A 96 -4.80 26.07 -3.84
N PRO A 97 -5.89 25.72 -3.13
CA PRO A 97 -6.15 26.25 -1.80
C PRO A 97 -5.04 25.82 -0.83
N GLY A 98 -4.38 26.83 -0.25
CA GLY A 98 -3.29 26.70 0.72
C GLY A 98 -3.73 26.02 2.01
N GLY A 99 -3.81 24.70 1.99
CA GLY A 99 -3.89 23.85 3.17
C GLY A 99 -2.51 23.73 3.81
N ARG A 100 -2.39 24.20 5.06
CA ARG A 100 -1.22 24.01 5.93
C ARG A 100 -0.86 22.51 6.00
N LEU A 101 0.13 22.07 5.25
CA LEU A 101 0.74 20.76 5.46
C LEU A 101 1.72 20.87 6.64
N ARG A 102 1.14 20.86 7.86
CA ARG A 102 1.84 20.36 9.03
C ARG A 102 2.27 18.94 8.68
N VAL A 103 3.58 18.80 8.50
CA VAL A 103 4.31 17.55 8.34
C VAL A 103 4.06 16.69 9.60
N ILE A 104 2.93 16.00 9.65
CA ILE A 104 2.69 14.88 10.56
C ILE A 104 3.45 13.71 9.94
N TRP A 105 4.76 13.65 10.19
CA TRP A 105 5.47 12.38 10.08
C TRP A 105 5.12 11.56 11.31
N SER A 106 4.00 10.88 11.22
CA SER A 106 3.73 9.69 12.03
C SER A 106 2.61 8.92 11.35
N TRP A 107 2.89 7.69 10.92
CA TRP A 107 1.94 6.67 10.45
C TRP A 107 1.40 6.76 9.01
N SER A 108 1.67 7.79 8.20
CA SER A 108 1.15 7.83 6.82
C SER A 108 1.95 6.98 5.83
N LEU A 109 3.28 7.10 5.78
CA LEU A 109 4.08 6.32 4.81
C LEU A 109 4.01 4.81 5.10
N GLY A 110 3.99 4.43 6.38
CA GLY A 110 3.81 3.04 6.81
C GLY A 110 2.41 2.51 6.47
N VAL A 111 1.34 3.25 6.74
CA VAL A 111 -0.03 2.83 6.38
C VAL A 111 -0.26 2.87 4.87
N VAL A 112 0.38 3.76 4.14
CA VAL A 112 0.33 3.78 2.66
C VAL A 112 1.09 2.58 2.12
N LEU A 113 2.31 2.27 2.58
CA LEU A 113 3.05 1.08 2.15
C LEU A 113 2.35 -0.22 2.58
N LEU A 114 1.78 -0.27 3.78
CA LEU A 114 1.05 -1.43 4.28
C LEU A 114 -0.28 -1.59 3.54
N GLY A 115 -0.98 -0.49 3.23
CA GLY A 115 -2.14 -0.47 2.36
C GLY A 115 -1.82 -0.87 0.92
N LEU A 116 -0.66 -0.45 0.39
CA LEU A 116 -0.18 -0.81 -0.95
C LEU A 116 0.25 -2.28 -0.97
N LEU A 117 0.85 -2.81 0.09
CA LEU A 117 1.16 -4.23 0.26
C LEU A 117 -0.10 -5.08 0.42
N VAL A 118 -1.11 -4.60 1.16
CA VAL A 118 -2.42 -5.27 1.27
C VAL A 118 -3.16 -5.23 -0.06
N TRP A 119 -3.12 -4.10 -0.78
CA TRP A 119 -3.71 -3.94 -2.10
C TRP A 119 -3.01 -4.82 -3.16
N LEU A 120 -1.67 -4.87 -3.15
CA LEU A 120 -0.89 -5.81 -3.96
C LEU A 120 -1.19 -7.26 -3.59
N GLY A 121 -1.27 -7.58 -2.30
CA GLY A 121 -1.60 -8.94 -1.83
C GLY A 121 -3.00 -9.39 -2.27
N TRP A 122 -4.00 -8.51 -2.18
CA TRP A 122 -5.36 -8.80 -2.66
C TRP A 122 -5.42 -8.95 -4.19
N SER A 123 -4.58 -8.20 -4.92
CA SER A 123 -4.44 -8.35 -6.37
C SER A 123 -3.83 -9.68 -6.79
N TYR A 124 -3.07 -10.35 -5.92
CA TYR A 124 -2.42 -11.63 -6.23
C TYR A 124 -3.32 -12.85 -6.05
N VAL A 125 -4.46 -12.72 -5.36
CA VAL A 125 -5.46 -13.79 -5.28
C VAL A 125 -6.44 -13.63 -6.43
N GLN A 126 -6.00 -13.93 -7.65
CA GLN A 126 -6.91 -14.15 -8.77
C GLN A 126 -7.36 -15.60 -8.70
N PRO A 127 -8.64 -15.91 -8.47
CA PRO A 127 -9.12 -17.28 -8.60
C PRO A 127 -8.91 -17.71 -10.06
N ASP A 128 -8.16 -18.79 -10.26
CA ASP A 128 -8.08 -19.41 -11.59
C ASP A 128 -9.47 -19.97 -11.93
N TYR A 129 -10.03 -19.59 -13.08
CA TYR A 129 -11.32 -20.09 -13.57
C TYR A 129 -11.13 -21.24 -14.57
N TYR A 130 -12.02 -22.23 -14.52
CA TYR A 130 -12.10 -23.37 -15.44
C TYR A 130 -13.36 -23.29 -16.29
N LEU A 131 -13.22 -23.63 -17.58
CA LEU A 131 -14.35 -23.80 -18.50
C LEU A 131 -14.82 -25.26 -18.44
N LEU A 132 -15.99 -25.46 -17.85
CA LEU A 132 -16.66 -26.75 -17.74
C LEU A 132 -17.78 -26.88 -18.76
N ASP A 133 -17.79 -27.99 -19.49
CA ASP A 133 -18.83 -28.33 -20.46
C ASP A 133 -19.70 -29.45 -19.87
N VAL A 134 -20.95 -29.12 -19.55
CA VAL A 134 -21.87 -30.07 -18.89
C VAL A 134 -22.83 -30.62 -19.94
N VAL A 135 -22.60 -31.87 -20.34
CA VAL A 135 -23.41 -32.57 -21.33
C VAL A 135 -24.34 -33.54 -20.61
N CYS A 136 -25.59 -33.61 -21.03
CA CYS A 136 -26.56 -34.54 -20.46
C CYS A 136 -27.37 -35.22 -21.55
N ASN A 137 -27.83 -36.44 -21.27
CA ASN A 137 -28.76 -37.16 -22.14
C ASN A 137 -30.13 -36.46 -22.27
N VAL A 138 -30.49 -35.60 -21.32
CA VAL A 138 -31.73 -34.82 -21.33
C VAL A 138 -31.42 -33.34 -21.56
N GLN A 139 -32.06 -32.75 -22.57
CA GLN A 139 -31.96 -31.32 -22.85
C GLN A 139 -32.78 -30.50 -21.85
N GLY A 140 -32.23 -29.37 -21.42
CA GLY A 140 -32.94 -28.42 -20.56
C GLY A 140 -32.89 -28.75 -19.06
N ALA A 141 -32.04 -29.68 -18.63
CA ALA A 141 -31.86 -30.00 -17.21
C ALA A 141 -31.13 -28.87 -16.48
N GLU A 142 -31.62 -28.49 -15.30
CA GLU A 142 -31.04 -27.43 -14.49
C GLU A 142 -29.72 -27.88 -13.86
N ILE A 143 -28.70 -27.03 -13.98
CA ILE A 143 -27.37 -27.28 -13.40
C ILE A 143 -27.27 -26.51 -12.08
N TRP A 144 -27.02 -27.22 -11.00
CA TRP A 144 -26.80 -26.70 -9.66
C TRP A 144 -25.34 -26.90 -9.26
N VAL A 145 -24.70 -25.84 -8.77
CA VAL A 145 -23.31 -25.86 -8.30
C VAL A 145 -23.26 -25.40 -6.86
N ASP A 146 -22.67 -26.22 -5.99
CA ASP A 146 -22.54 -25.96 -4.55
C ASP A 146 -23.88 -25.61 -3.87
N GLY A 147 -24.96 -26.20 -4.38
CA GLY A 147 -26.33 -25.96 -3.90
C GLY A 147 -26.98 -24.66 -4.41
N GLN A 148 -26.32 -23.88 -5.27
CA GLN A 148 -26.91 -22.74 -5.97
C GLN A 148 -27.26 -23.10 -7.42
N ASN A 149 -28.43 -22.66 -7.89
CA ASN A 149 -28.81 -22.82 -9.29
C ASN A 149 -27.93 -21.90 -10.14
N SER A 150 -27.20 -22.47 -11.09
CA SER A 150 -26.32 -21.72 -11.99
C SER A 150 -27.08 -20.86 -13.01
N GLY A 151 -28.41 -21.03 -13.11
CA GLY A 151 -29.26 -20.40 -14.12
C GLY A 151 -29.01 -20.93 -15.54
N SER A 152 -28.13 -21.92 -15.69
CA SER A 152 -27.80 -22.56 -16.95
C SER A 152 -28.39 -23.97 -17.00
N THR A 153 -28.82 -24.36 -18.19
CA THR A 153 -29.32 -25.71 -18.48
C THR A 153 -28.24 -26.56 -19.16
N THR A 154 -28.38 -27.88 -19.18
CA THR A 154 -27.48 -28.82 -19.87
C THR A 154 -27.18 -28.43 -21.33
N ASP A 155 -25.99 -28.81 -21.82
CA ASP A 155 -25.32 -28.32 -23.04
C ASP A 155 -24.79 -26.87 -22.92
N ALA A 156 -24.66 -26.35 -21.70
CA ALA A 156 -24.09 -25.04 -21.42
C ALA A 156 -22.63 -25.12 -20.95
N ARG A 157 -21.94 -23.99 -21.16
CA ARG A 157 -20.59 -23.76 -20.67
C ARG A 157 -20.66 -23.00 -19.36
N LEU A 158 -20.03 -23.55 -18.32
CA LEU A 158 -19.98 -22.94 -17.00
C LEU A 158 -18.54 -22.57 -16.63
N GLU A 159 -18.36 -21.36 -16.10
CA GLU A 159 -17.09 -20.90 -15.55
C GLU A 159 -17.10 -21.10 -14.04
N LEU A 160 -16.21 -21.97 -13.54
CA LEU A 160 -16.09 -22.28 -12.10
C LEU A 160 -14.69 -21.95 -11.60
N PRO A 161 -14.53 -21.40 -10.38
CA PRO A 161 -13.20 -21.22 -9.81
C PRO A 161 -12.52 -22.57 -9.57
N ALA A 162 -11.19 -22.56 -9.44
CA ALA A 162 -10.44 -23.75 -9.08
C ALA A 162 -10.77 -24.17 -7.64
N GLY A 163 -11.10 -25.44 -7.42
CA GLY A 163 -11.52 -25.95 -6.13
C GLY A 163 -12.37 -27.21 -6.20
N GLU A 164 -12.89 -27.61 -5.05
CA GLU A 164 -13.91 -28.67 -4.95
C GLU A 164 -15.28 -28.08 -5.19
N HIS A 165 -15.99 -28.60 -6.18
CA HIS A 165 -17.35 -28.20 -6.51
C HIS A 165 -18.29 -29.39 -6.49
N PHE A 166 -19.44 -29.22 -5.87
CA PHE A 166 -20.53 -30.20 -5.87
C PHE A 166 -21.51 -29.85 -6.99
N LEU A 167 -21.54 -30.69 -8.03
CA LEU A 167 -22.44 -30.51 -9.16
C LEU A 167 -23.65 -31.42 -9.02
N GLU A 168 -24.83 -30.86 -9.22
CA GLU A 168 -26.08 -31.59 -9.24
C GLU A 168 -26.89 -31.20 -10.48
N VAL A 169 -27.36 -32.19 -11.23
CA VAL A 169 -28.23 -31.98 -12.39
C VAL A 169 -29.63 -32.43 -12.00
N ARG A 170 -30.60 -31.54 -12.18
CA ARG A 170 -32.01 -31.78 -11.85
C ARG A 170 -32.88 -31.56 -13.08
N GLN A 171 -33.83 -32.46 -13.29
CA GLN A 171 -34.86 -32.28 -14.31
C GLN A 171 -36.18 -32.82 -13.80
N GLU A 172 -37.26 -32.08 -14.09
CA GLU A 172 -38.61 -32.51 -13.74
C GLU A 172 -38.94 -33.84 -14.43
N GLY A 173 -39.33 -34.86 -13.66
CA GLY A 173 -39.60 -36.21 -14.17
C GLY A 173 -38.40 -37.18 -14.20
N TYR A 174 -37.20 -36.75 -13.78
CA TYR A 174 -35.99 -37.57 -13.75
C TYR A 174 -35.37 -37.62 -12.34
N VAL A 175 -34.62 -38.69 -12.03
CA VAL A 175 -33.86 -38.82 -10.79
C VAL A 175 -32.68 -37.84 -10.84
N SER A 176 -32.59 -36.94 -9.87
CA SER A 176 -31.48 -35.99 -9.73
C SER A 176 -30.16 -36.74 -9.52
N ARG A 177 -29.12 -36.37 -10.26
CA ARG A 177 -27.78 -36.99 -10.14
C ARG A 177 -26.77 -35.96 -9.70
N SER A 178 -25.99 -36.31 -8.67
CA SER A 178 -24.90 -35.50 -8.14
C SER A 178 -23.55 -36.15 -8.35
N GLY A 179 -22.52 -35.32 -8.54
CA GLY A 179 -21.13 -35.73 -8.70
C GLY A 179 -20.19 -34.71 -8.04
N LEU A 180 -19.22 -35.21 -7.28
CA LEU A 180 -18.19 -34.37 -6.67
C LEU A 180 -17.06 -34.19 -7.68
N LEU A 181 -16.79 -32.94 -8.08
CA LEU A 181 -15.73 -32.60 -9.01
C LEU A 181 -14.57 -31.95 -8.25
N HIS A 182 -13.38 -32.56 -8.39
CA HIS A 182 -12.15 -31.99 -7.87
C HIS A 182 -11.37 -31.34 -9.03
N LEU A 183 -11.35 -30.00 -9.07
CA LEU A 183 -10.61 -29.22 -10.06
C LEU A 183 -9.23 -28.84 -9.49
N GLU A 184 -8.19 -29.61 -9.84
CA GLU A 184 -6.81 -29.28 -9.41
C GLU A 184 -6.21 -28.15 -10.24
N LEU A 185 -5.60 -27.17 -9.55
CA LEU A 185 -4.85 -26.03 -10.08
C LEU A 185 -3.67 -26.47 -10.97
N THR A 186 -3.97 -26.85 -12.20
CA THR A 186 -3.01 -27.01 -13.27
C THR A 186 -3.71 -26.49 -14.51
N ARG A 187 -3.30 -25.32 -15.02
CA ARG A 187 -3.76 -24.76 -16.29
C ARG A 187 -3.93 -25.90 -17.30
N GLY A 188 -5.18 -26.27 -17.55
CA GLY A 188 -5.52 -27.56 -18.14
C GLY A 188 -6.83 -27.45 -18.93
N PRO A 189 -6.99 -28.26 -19.99
CA PRO A 189 -7.96 -28.03 -21.05
C PRO A 189 -9.40 -28.26 -20.60
N ARG A 190 -10.35 -27.70 -21.36
CA ARG A 190 -11.82 -27.90 -21.29
C ARG A 190 -12.17 -29.28 -20.73
N GLN A 191 -12.83 -29.30 -19.57
CA GLN A 191 -13.30 -30.54 -18.97
C GLN A 191 -14.74 -30.77 -19.40
N ILE A 192 -15.04 -31.97 -19.89
CA ILE A 192 -16.40 -32.38 -20.29
C ILE A 192 -16.90 -33.34 -19.21
N LEU A 193 -18.05 -33.01 -18.60
CA LEU A 193 -18.75 -33.91 -17.70
C LEU A 193 -20.05 -34.36 -18.33
N SER A 194 -20.18 -35.67 -18.51
CA SER A 194 -21.39 -36.31 -19.01
C SER A 194 -22.21 -36.84 -17.85
N PHE A 195 -23.44 -36.35 -17.70
CA PHE A 195 -24.42 -36.88 -16.76
C PHE A 195 -25.49 -37.67 -17.50
N GLU A 196 -25.74 -38.90 -17.03
CA GLU A 196 -26.89 -39.69 -17.47
C GLU A 196 -27.95 -39.66 -16.38
N LEU A 197 -29.11 -39.10 -16.72
CA LEU A 197 -30.31 -39.04 -15.89
C LEU A 197 -31.24 -40.21 -16.25
N GLU A 198 -31.73 -40.88 -15.21
CA GLU A 198 -32.75 -41.93 -15.32
C GLU A 198 -34.15 -41.34 -15.08
N PRO A 199 -35.17 -41.73 -15.84
CA PRO A 199 -36.54 -41.29 -15.59
C PRO A 199 -37.01 -41.79 -14.22
N LEU A 200 -37.82 -40.98 -13.52
CA LEU A 200 -38.41 -41.42 -12.26
C LEU A 200 -39.26 -42.68 -12.48
N PRO A 201 -39.18 -43.68 -11.58
CA PRO A 201 -40.04 -44.85 -11.67
C PRO A 201 -41.49 -44.38 -11.61
N ASN A 202 -42.27 -44.69 -12.65
CA ASN A 202 -43.69 -44.39 -12.71
C ASN A 202 -44.40 -45.23 -11.63
N VAL A 203 -44.61 -44.64 -10.45
CA VAL A 203 -45.46 -45.23 -9.40
C VAL A 203 -46.92 -45.02 -9.81
N GLY A 204 -47.37 -45.79 -10.81
CA GLY A 204 -48.67 -45.54 -11.45
C GLY A 204 -49.08 -46.54 -12.51
N ALA A 205 -48.77 -47.83 -12.32
CA ALA A 205 -49.45 -48.93 -13.02
C ALA A 205 -49.09 -50.23 -12.29
N ASP A 206 -49.83 -50.55 -11.23
CA ASP A 206 -50.11 -51.90 -10.73
C ASP A 206 -50.48 -51.81 -9.24
N THR A 207 -51.71 -51.39 -8.96
CA THR A 207 -52.44 -51.90 -7.81
C THR A 207 -53.56 -52.78 -8.36
N PRO A 208 -53.50 -54.11 -8.16
CA PRO A 208 -54.56 -55.04 -8.58
C PRO A 208 -55.84 -54.85 -7.77
#